data_AF-A0A9P9I9W7-F1
#
_entry.id   AF-A0A9P9I9W7-F1
#
_cell.length_a   1.000
_cell.length_b   1.000
_cell.length_c   1.000
_cell.angle_alpha   90.00
_cell.angle_beta   90.00
_cell.angle_gamma   90.00
#
_symmetry.space_group_name_H-M   'P 1'
#
loop_
_entity.id
_entity.type
_entity.pdbx_description
1 polymer ?
#
loop_
_entity_poly.entity_id
_entity_poly.type
_entity_poly.pdbx_seq_one_letter_code
_entity_poly.pdbx_strand_id
1 'polypeptide(L)'
;MSCPPPSSLVECTKALDDLDSLRDQIMLLNFIAPSQQIQALASARSKVRRTILNNIEPISRRQMYRSIVALQMSKGVYSMPQELWDDVASSLSSFSAKSAADAALPIMFTENMSLHECVWKTIFKDETWLRLAFEEYKTNPVLLGADLSRIPDKLKKNENMSCYMVLLADDWSGDLFFHGADEKFDTFRNSLQEHTYSQDPYDNCSEVTVHEISFSSGITLNITQVVTGCECIEMPDLQVLFEKNVQTAYCPWISPERDPITIVKGCDIVGKEGVVENVGNINPICSISLSHLKQQSVQQVFCQVGLPSLSPIYKDGENYPKGKIQG
;
A
#
# COMPACT_ATOMS: atom_id res chain seq x y z
N MET A 1 2.64 -56.79 -23.66
CA MET A 1 1.20 -56.43 -23.67
C MET A 1 1.11 -54.93 -23.52
N SER A 2 0.67 -54.21 -24.55
CA SER A 2 0.54 -52.75 -24.51
C SER A 2 -0.80 -52.38 -23.88
N CYS A 3 -0.78 -51.93 -22.62
CA CYS A 3 -1.95 -51.29 -22.03
C CYS A 3 -2.21 -49.96 -22.76
N PRO A 4 -3.47 -49.60 -23.06
CA PRO A 4 -3.80 -48.29 -23.61
C PRO A 4 -3.37 -47.19 -22.62
N PRO A 5 -2.94 -46.02 -23.12
CA PRO A 5 -2.57 -44.92 -22.23
C PRO A 5 -3.79 -44.51 -21.38
N PRO A 6 -3.58 -44.21 -20.08
CA PRO A 6 -4.65 -43.75 -19.20
C PRO A 6 -5.34 -42.50 -19.77
N SER A 7 -6.66 -42.47 -19.67
CA SER A 7 -7.51 -41.44 -20.28
C SER A 7 -7.67 -40.19 -19.41
N SER A 8 -7.29 -40.28 -18.13
CA SER A 8 -7.38 -39.19 -17.17
C SER A 8 -6.19 -39.12 -16.20
N LEU A 9 -5.96 -37.94 -15.63
CA LEU A 9 -4.89 -37.70 -14.64
C LEU A 9 -5.05 -38.60 -13.39
N VAL A 10 -6.29 -38.90 -12.98
CA VAL A 10 -6.60 -39.76 -11.84
C VAL A 10 -6.18 -41.21 -12.11
N GLU A 11 -6.41 -41.69 -13.33
CA GLU A 11 -5.93 -43.00 -13.78
C GLU A 11 -4.41 -43.05 -13.88
N CYS A 12 -3.76 -41.96 -14.31
CA CYS A 12 -2.30 -41.85 -14.34
C CYS A 12 -1.67 -41.94 -12.94
N THR A 13 -2.22 -41.22 -11.95
CA THR A 13 -1.69 -41.24 -10.57
C THR A 13 -1.86 -42.62 -9.95
N LYS A 14 -3.02 -43.25 -10.14
CA LYS A 14 -3.26 -44.61 -9.64
C LYS A 14 -2.32 -45.62 -10.30
N ALA A 15 -2.15 -45.54 -11.62
CA ALA A 15 -1.21 -46.39 -12.36
C ALA A 15 0.24 -46.18 -11.92
N LEU A 16 0.65 -44.95 -11.60
CA LEU A 16 1.99 -44.66 -11.06
C LEU A 16 2.24 -45.34 -9.72
N ASP A 17 1.23 -45.35 -8.85
CA ASP A 17 1.33 -45.97 -7.52
C ASP A 17 1.26 -47.50 -7.57
N ASP A 18 0.61 -48.07 -8.59
CA ASP A 18 0.41 -49.51 -8.77
C ASP A 18 1.56 -50.20 -9.55
N LEU A 19 2.45 -49.43 -10.19
CA LEU A 19 3.62 -49.98 -10.92
C LEU A 19 4.78 -50.29 -9.96
N ASP A 20 5.26 -51.53 -9.96
CA ASP A 20 6.42 -51.95 -9.15
C ASP A 20 7.78 -51.57 -9.76
N SER A 21 7.80 -51.26 -11.06
CA SER A 21 9.01 -51.02 -11.85
C SER A 21 9.23 -49.53 -12.10
N LEU A 22 10.37 -49.01 -11.64
CA LEU A 22 10.79 -47.63 -11.89
C LEU A 22 10.85 -47.30 -13.39
N ARG A 23 11.27 -48.26 -14.22
CA ARG A 23 11.33 -48.09 -15.67
C ARG A 23 9.95 -47.80 -16.25
N ASP A 24 8.93 -48.51 -15.76
CA ASP A 24 7.56 -48.37 -16.25
C ASP A 24 6.91 -47.09 -15.70
N GLN A 25 7.24 -46.69 -14.46
CA GLN A 25 6.83 -45.40 -13.90
C GLN A 25 7.40 -44.21 -14.70
N ILE A 26 8.68 -44.25 -15.07
CA ILE A 26 9.32 -43.21 -15.90
C ILE A 26 8.73 -43.20 -17.31
N MET A 27 8.51 -44.39 -17.89
CA MET A 27 7.90 -44.53 -19.20
C MET A 27 6.49 -43.89 -19.21
N LEU A 28 5.67 -44.19 -18.20
CA LEU A 28 4.32 -43.63 -18.06
C LEU A 28 4.32 -42.10 -17.93
N LEU A 29 5.27 -41.52 -17.19
CA LEU A 29 5.41 -40.06 -17.09
C LEU A 29 5.78 -39.43 -18.44
N ASN A 30 6.66 -40.06 -19.22
CA ASN A 30 7.06 -39.54 -20.53
C ASN A 30 5.93 -39.59 -21.58
N PHE A 31 4.87 -40.38 -21.33
CA PHE A 31 3.69 -40.44 -22.20
C PHE A 31 2.67 -39.33 -21.94
N ILE A 32 2.80 -38.56 -20.85
CA ILE A 32 1.88 -37.46 -20.51
C ILE A 32 2.56 -36.10 -20.63
N ALA A 33 1.76 -35.06 -20.82
CA ALA A 33 2.27 -33.70 -21.00
C ALA A 33 3.07 -33.23 -19.77
N PRO A 34 4.12 -32.39 -19.93
CA PRO A 34 4.96 -31.94 -18.80
C PRO A 34 4.19 -31.33 -17.62
N SER A 35 3.12 -30.58 -17.90
CA SER A 35 2.23 -30.02 -16.86
C SER A 35 1.50 -31.10 -16.06
N GLN A 36 1.11 -32.21 -16.71
CA GLN A 36 0.44 -33.36 -16.09
C GLN A 36 1.42 -34.24 -15.30
N GLN A 37 2.70 -34.30 -15.70
CA GLN A 37 3.74 -35.02 -14.96
C GLN A 37 3.90 -34.47 -13.54
N ILE A 38 3.94 -33.14 -13.39
CA ILE A 38 4.08 -32.49 -12.08
C ILE A 38 2.84 -32.74 -11.23
N GLN A 39 1.64 -32.65 -11.79
CA GLN A 39 0.40 -32.91 -11.04
C GLN A 39 0.27 -34.36 -10.59
N ALA A 40 0.66 -35.32 -11.45
CA ALA A 40 0.67 -36.73 -11.13
C ALA A 40 1.69 -37.05 -10.04
N LEU A 41 2.92 -36.51 -10.13
CA LEU A 41 3.96 -36.65 -9.10
C LEU A 41 3.60 -35.97 -7.78
N ALA A 42 2.93 -34.82 -7.81
CA ALA A 42 2.47 -34.13 -6.60
C ALA A 42 1.43 -34.93 -5.82
N SER A 43 0.68 -35.79 -6.51
CA SER A 43 -0.40 -36.62 -5.97
C SER A 43 0.00 -38.07 -5.67
N ALA A 44 1.13 -38.53 -6.20
CA ALA A 44 1.67 -39.89 -5.98
C ALA A 44 2.19 -40.08 -4.54
N ARG A 45 2.27 -41.35 -4.11
CA ARG A 45 2.82 -41.73 -2.80
C ARG A 45 4.25 -41.23 -2.64
N SER A 46 4.60 -40.83 -1.41
CA SER A 46 5.91 -40.21 -1.09
C SER A 46 7.11 -41.08 -1.46
N LYS A 47 6.96 -42.42 -1.40
CA LYS A 47 7.97 -43.40 -1.80
C LYS A 47 8.19 -43.39 -3.32
N VAL A 48 7.11 -43.51 -4.11
CA VAL A 48 7.15 -43.49 -5.59
C VAL A 48 7.74 -42.17 -6.09
N ARG A 49 7.24 -41.05 -5.56
CA ARG A 49 7.77 -39.72 -5.88
C ARG A 49 9.26 -39.58 -5.61
N ARG A 50 9.75 -40.03 -4.44
CA ARG A 50 11.18 -39.98 -4.10
C ARG A 50 12.01 -40.82 -5.05
N THR A 51 11.57 -42.04 -5.36
CA THR A 51 12.28 -42.94 -6.28
C THR A 51 12.41 -42.30 -7.66
N ILE A 52 11.33 -41.73 -8.20
CA ILE A 52 11.35 -41.08 -9.53
C ILE A 52 12.27 -39.85 -9.52
N LEU A 53 12.11 -38.93 -8.56
CA LEU A 53 12.92 -37.72 -8.49
C LEU A 53 14.42 -38.02 -8.36
N ASN A 54 14.79 -39.07 -7.62
CA ASN A 54 16.19 -39.47 -7.45
C ASN A 54 16.85 -40.01 -8.72
N ASN A 55 16.07 -40.36 -9.74
CA ASN A 55 16.54 -40.87 -11.03
C ASN A 55 16.46 -39.84 -12.17
N ILE A 56 16.07 -38.60 -11.86
CA ILE A 56 16.08 -37.47 -12.80
C ILE A 56 17.37 -36.67 -12.63
N GLU A 57 17.87 -36.06 -13.70
CA GLU A 57 19.05 -35.18 -13.65
C GLU A 57 18.93 -34.09 -12.56
N PRO A 58 20.03 -33.74 -11.87
CA PRO A 58 19.98 -32.84 -10.70
C PRO A 58 19.31 -31.49 -10.94
N ILE A 59 19.49 -30.90 -12.12
CA ILE A 59 18.91 -29.58 -12.47
C ILE A 59 17.38 -29.71 -12.62
N SER A 60 16.93 -30.65 -13.45
CA SER A 60 15.52 -30.95 -13.68
C SER A 60 14.81 -31.42 -12.40
N ARG A 61 15.52 -32.17 -11.54
CA ARG A 61 15.03 -32.60 -10.22
C ARG A 61 14.71 -31.42 -9.30
N ARG A 62 15.58 -30.42 -9.23
CA ARG A 62 15.35 -29.21 -8.41
C ARG A 62 14.14 -28.43 -8.91
N GLN A 63 14.00 -28.29 -10.22
CA GLN A 63 12.86 -27.59 -10.82
C GLN A 63 11.53 -28.33 -10.60
N MET A 64 11.50 -29.66 -10.79
CA MET A 64 10.34 -30.47 -10.50
C MET A 64 9.97 -30.45 -9.01
N TYR A 65 10.96 -30.52 -8.12
CA TYR A 65 10.72 -30.46 -6.67
C TYR A 65 10.09 -29.12 -6.26
N ARG A 66 10.62 -28.00 -6.76
CA ARG A 66 10.03 -26.66 -6.53
C ARG A 66 8.59 -26.59 -7.04
N SER A 67 8.33 -27.14 -8.23
CA SER A 67 7.00 -27.14 -8.84
C SER A 67 6.00 -28.00 -8.06
N ILE A 68 6.44 -29.17 -7.56
CA ILE A 68 5.63 -30.05 -6.72
C ILE A 68 5.32 -29.37 -5.38
N VAL A 69 6.32 -28.78 -4.73
CA VAL A 69 6.12 -28.05 -3.46
C VAL A 69 5.19 -26.87 -3.67
N ALA A 70 5.35 -26.08 -4.73
CA ALA A 70 4.45 -24.98 -5.07
C ALA A 70 3.01 -25.46 -5.28
N LEU A 71 2.81 -26.58 -5.99
CA LEU A 71 1.48 -27.19 -6.19
C LEU A 71 0.87 -27.80 -4.93
N GLN A 72 1.68 -28.33 -4.02
CA GLN A 72 1.20 -28.86 -2.73
C GLN A 72 0.89 -27.74 -1.75
N MET A 73 1.72 -26.69 -1.72
CA MET A 73 1.50 -25.48 -0.94
C MET A 73 0.25 -24.77 -1.42
N SER A 74 0.07 -24.63 -2.73
CA SER A 74 -1.15 -24.06 -3.27
C SER A 74 -2.38 -24.86 -2.83
N LYS A 75 -2.38 -26.20 -2.92
CA LYS A 75 -3.48 -27.06 -2.40
C LYS A 75 -3.80 -26.90 -0.91
N GLY A 76 -2.82 -26.65 -0.03
CA GLY A 76 -3.06 -26.41 1.40
C GLY A 76 -3.56 -24.98 1.68
N VAL A 77 -3.00 -24.01 0.95
CA VAL A 77 -3.33 -22.58 0.98
C VAL A 77 -4.75 -22.32 0.41
N TYR A 78 -5.21 -23.12 -0.56
CA TYR A 78 -6.58 -23.08 -1.13
C TYR A 78 -7.70 -23.54 -0.18
N SER A 79 -7.39 -23.99 1.05
CA SER A 79 -8.40 -24.48 2.02
C SER A 79 -8.67 -23.51 3.18
N MET A 80 -7.98 -22.37 3.21
CA MET A 80 -8.13 -21.40 4.29
C MET A 80 -9.41 -20.58 4.08
N PRO A 81 -10.28 -20.45 5.12
CA PRO A 81 -11.45 -19.57 5.07
C PRO A 81 -11.09 -18.14 4.65
N GLN A 82 -12.00 -17.48 3.93
CA GLN A 82 -11.81 -16.10 3.45
C GLN A 82 -11.46 -15.13 4.59
N GLU A 83 -12.05 -15.33 5.78
CA GLU A 83 -11.78 -14.50 6.96
C GLU A 83 -10.30 -14.50 7.36
N LEU A 84 -9.63 -15.65 7.30
CA LEU A 84 -8.21 -15.75 7.60
C LEU A 84 -7.35 -15.18 6.46
N TRP A 85 -7.85 -15.20 5.23
CA TRP A 85 -7.21 -14.51 4.10
C TRP A 85 -7.30 -13.01 4.25
N ASP A 86 -8.44 -12.49 4.68
CA ASP A 86 -8.64 -11.07 4.95
C ASP A 86 -7.72 -10.62 6.08
N ASP A 87 -7.54 -11.42 7.14
CA ASP A 87 -6.59 -11.15 8.23
C ASP A 87 -5.14 -11.10 7.73
N VAL A 88 -4.73 -12.07 6.89
CA VAL A 88 -3.38 -12.07 6.29
C VAL A 88 -3.21 -10.87 5.35
N ALA A 89 -4.20 -10.59 4.50
CA ALA A 89 -4.15 -9.49 3.54
C ALA A 89 -4.10 -8.12 4.24
N SER A 90 -4.86 -7.94 5.34
CA SER A 90 -4.81 -6.73 6.17
C SER A 90 -3.45 -6.53 6.87
N SER A 91 -2.66 -7.59 7.00
CA SER A 91 -1.31 -7.56 7.58
C SER A 91 -0.21 -7.36 6.53
N LEU A 92 -0.55 -7.39 5.23
CA LEU A 92 0.38 -7.18 4.12
C LEU A 92 0.32 -5.72 3.64
N SER A 93 1.45 -5.19 3.18
CA SER A 93 1.47 -3.92 2.46
C SER A 93 0.71 -4.05 1.13
N SER A 94 0.16 -2.94 0.62
CA SER A 94 -0.69 -2.94 -0.58
C SER A 94 0.00 -3.55 -1.80
N PHE A 95 1.30 -3.33 -2.00
CA PHE A 95 2.01 -3.85 -3.16
C PHE A 95 2.37 -5.33 -2.97
N SER A 96 2.63 -5.75 -1.73
CA SER A 96 2.88 -7.15 -1.37
C SER A 96 1.61 -8.01 -1.48
N ALA A 97 0.47 -7.46 -1.09
CA ALA A 97 -0.82 -8.14 -1.20
C ALA A 97 -1.12 -8.49 -2.67
N LYS A 98 -0.94 -7.55 -3.61
CA LYS A 98 -1.11 -7.83 -5.06
C LYS A 98 -0.11 -8.82 -5.59
N SER A 99 1.16 -8.72 -5.20
CA SER A 99 2.18 -9.70 -5.62
C SER A 99 1.85 -11.10 -5.09
N ALA A 100 1.29 -11.21 -3.88
CA ALA A 100 0.80 -12.46 -3.32
C ALA A 100 -0.44 -12.99 -4.06
N ALA A 101 -1.37 -12.12 -4.45
CA ALA A 101 -2.53 -12.48 -5.27
C ALA A 101 -2.11 -12.96 -6.67
N ASP A 102 -1.32 -12.16 -7.39
CA ASP A 102 -0.84 -12.47 -8.73
C ASP A 102 -0.02 -13.78 -8.76
N ALA A 103 0.68 -14.11 -7.67
CA ALA A 103 1.53 -15.30 -7.57
C ALA A 103 0.84 -16.57 -7.02
N ALA A 104 -0.21 -16.46 -6.19
CA ALA A 104 -0.69 -17.60 -5.41
C ALA A 104 -2.19 -17.89 -5.46
N LEU A 105 -3.08 -16.95 -5.80
CA LEU A 105 -4.53 -17.13 -5.62
C LEU A 105 -5.34 -16.08 -6.41
N PRO A 106 -6.57 -16.38 -6.89
CA PRO A 106 -7.60 -15.36 -7.06
C PRO A 106 -8.02 -14.89 -5.66
N ILE A 107 -7.15 -14.16 -4.97
CA ILE A 107 -7.54 -13.35 -3.82
C ILE A 107 -8.50 -12.34 -4.43
N MET A 108 -9.80 -12.50 -4.17
CA MET A 108 -10.71 -11.38 -4.39
C MET A 108 -10.26 -10.32 -3.41
N PHE A 109 -9.42 -9.40 -3.87
CA PHE A 109 -9.25 -8.13 -3.18
C PHE A 109 -10.64 -7.60 -2.94
N THR A 110 -10.93 -7.32 -1.68
CA THR A 110 -12.07 -6.45 -1.39
C THR A 110 -11.86 -5.18 -2.21
N GLU A 111 -12.94 -4.62 -2.75
CA GLU A 111 -12.87 -3.39 -3.57
C GLU A 111 -12.06 -2.29 -2.85
N ASN A 112 -12.15 -2.27 -1.52
CA ASN A 112 -11.40 -1.44 -0.60
C ASN A 112 -9.86 -1.60 -0.70
N MET A 113 -9.33 -2.82 -0.66
CA MET A 113 -7.89 -3.04 -0.77
C MET A 113 -7.37 -2.67 -2.16
N SER A 114 -8.14 -2.98 -3.21
CA SER A 114 -7.81 -2.55 -4.58
C SER A 114 -7.79 -1.02 -4.70
N LEU A 115 -8.71 -0.33 -4.02
CA LEU A 115 -8.76 1.13 -3.98
C LEU A 115 -7.54 1.72 -3.27
N HIS A 116 -7.21 1.21 -2.08
CA HIS A 116 -6.02 1.63 -1.33
C HIS A 116 -4.74 1.48 -2.14
N GLU A 117 -4.54 0.30 -2.72
CA GLU A 117 -3.39 0.04 -3.57
C GLU A 117 -3.34 0.99 -4.76
N CYS A 118 -4.48 1.24 -5.42
CA CYS A 118 -4.56 2.17 -6.54
C CYS A 118 -4.15 3.59 -6.13
N VAL A 119 -4.62 4.09 -4.99
CA VAL A 119 -4.26 5.42 -4.48
C VAL A 119 -2.75 5.53 -4.27
N TRP A 120 -2.15 4.59 -3.54
CA TRP A 120 -0.70 4.61 -3.28
C TRP A 120 0.14 4.42 -4.54
N LYS A 121 -0.26 3.52 -5.44
CA LYS A 121 0.44 3.29 -6.72
C LYS A 121 0.36 4.46 -7.70
N THR A 122 -0.62 5.33 -7.54
CA THR A 122 -0.71 6.55 -8.33
C THR A 122 0.39 7.55 -7.98
N ILE A 123 0.95 7.44 -6.76
CA ILE A 123 2.00 8.33 -6.24
C ILE A 123 3.36 7.65 -6.26
N PHE A 124 3.42 6.40 -5.81
CA PHE A 124 4.65 5.63 -5.65
C PHE A 124 4.75 4.50 -6.68
N LYS A 125 5.92 4.34 -7.28
CA LYS A 125 6.21 3.21 -8.17
C LYS A 125 6.70 1.97 -7.43
N ASP A 126 7.22 2.14 -6.23
CA ASP A 126 7.66 1.08 -5.32
C ASP A 126 7.46 1.47 -3.84
N GLU A 127 7.63 0.50 -2.93
CA GLU A 127 7.45 0.71 -1.49
C GLU A 127 8.73 1.10 -0.75
N THR A 128 9.84 1.38 -1.44
CA THR A 128 11.17 1.50 -0.78
C THR A 128 11.17 2.57 0.30
N TRP A 129 10.73 3.79 -0.04
CA TRP A 129 10.62 4.88 0.93
C TRP A 129 9.53 4.64 1.99
N LEU A 130 8.39 4.05 1.60
CA LEU A 130 7.29 3.79 2.54
C LEU A 130 7.72 2.79 3.64
N ARG A 131 8.46 1.75 3.26
CA ARG A 131 9.02 0.78 4.22
C ARG A 131 10.10 1.41 5.08
N LEU A 132 10.97 2.22 4.51
CA LEU A 132 11.96 2.99 5.28
C LEU A 132 11.26 3.83 6.36
N ALA A 133 10.24 4.61 5.97
CA ALA A 133 9.48 5.48 6.86
C ALA A 133 8.88 4.73 8.07
N PHE A 134 8.31 3.55 7.80
CA PHE A 134 7.63 2.76 8.81
C PHE A 134 8.54 1.84 9.63
N GLU A 135 9.44 1.12 8.96
CA GLU A 135 10.28 0.11 9.61
C GLU A 135 11.43 0.79 10.38
N GLU A 136 12.02 1.86 9.84
CA GLU A 136 13.17 2.53 10.48
C GLU A 136 12.72 3.67 11.40
N TYR A 137 11.88 4.58 10.89
CA TYR A 137 11.49 5.79 11.64
C TYR A 137 10.18 5.66 12.40
N LYS A 138 9.52 4.50 12.32
CA LYS A 138 8.26 4.22 13.04
C LYS A 138 7.14 5.20 12.71
N THR A 139 7.20 5.79 11.52
CA THR A 139 6.16 6.68 11.00
C THR A 139 5.25 5.92 10.04
N ASN A 140 3.95 6.14 10.12
CA ASN A 140 3.01 5.58 9.14
C ASN A 140 2.57 6.71 8.21
N PRO A 141 3.10 6.78 6.97
CA PRO A 141 2.73 7.84 6.04
C PRO A 141 1.23 7.84 5.74
N VAL A 142 0.65 9.01 5.54
CA VAL A 142 -0.78 9.20 5.27
C VAL A 142 -0.97 10.13 4.10
N LEU A 143 -1.76 9.72 3.12
CA LEU A 143 -2.25 10.61 2.08
C LEU A 143 -3.56 11.25 2.55
N LEU A 144 -3.67 12.57 2.44
CA LEU A 144 -4.86 13.34 2.78
C LEU A 144 -5.35 14.13 1.55
N GLY A 145 -6.66 14.10 1.26
CA GLY A 145 -7.27 14.90 0.20
C GLY A 145 -8.77 14.60 0.01
N ALA A 146 -9.49 15.50 -0.68
CA ALA A 146 -10.94 15.41 -0.82
C ALA A 146 -11.44 14.19 -1.63
N ASP A 147 -10.65 13.74 -2.62
CA ASP A 147 -11.12 12.87 -3.71
C ASP A 147 -10.41 11.50 -3.75
N LEU A 148 -9.81 11.03 -2.65
CA LEU A 148 -9.00 9.81 -2.64
C LEU A 148 -9.74 8.57 -3.17
N SER A 149 -11.03 8.43 -2.83
CA SER A 149 -11.84 7.29 -3.29
C SER A 149 -12.17 7.33 -4.79
N ARG A 150 -12.11 8.50 -5.43
CA ARG A 150 -12.44 8.72 -6.83
C ARG A 150 -11.25 8.59 -7.78
N ILE A 151 -10.03 8.48 -7.24
CA ILE A 151 -8.79 8.38 -8.03
C ILE A 151 -8.87 7.25 -9.08
N PRO A 152 -9.26 6.00 -8.73
CA PRO A 152 -9.28 4.92 -9.72
C PRO A 152 -10.24 5.18 -10.88
N ASP A 153 -11.40 5.79 -10.61
CA ASP A 153 -12.41 6.06 -11.62
C ASP A 153 -12.00 7.20 -12.54
N LYS A 154 -11.37 8.25 -12.01
CA LYS A 154 -10.83 9.37 -12.80
C LYS A 154 -9.73 8.89 -13.75
N LEU A 155 -8.83 8.02 -13.26
CA LEU A 155 -7.78 7.40 -14.07
C LEU A 155 -8.35 6.54 -15.22
N LYS A 156 -9.37 5.72 -14.95
CA LYS A 156 -9.98 4.87 -15.99
C LYS A 156 -10.64 5.66 -17.11
N LYS A 157 -11.22 6.82 -16.78
CA LYS A 157 -11.96 7.65 -17.74
C LYS A 157 -11.10 8.63 -18.51
N ASN A 158 -9.78 8.70 -18.23
CA ASN A 158 -8.89 9.74 -18.76
C ASN A 158 -9.47 11.15 -18.60
N GLU A 159 -10.22 11.37 -17.52
CA GLU A 159 -10.72 12.69 -17.19
C GLU A 159 -9.54 13.55 -16.74
N ASN A 160 -9.57 14.85 -17.07
CA ASN A 160 -8.53 15.77 -16.63
C ASN A 160 -8.60 15.88 -15.10
N MET A 161 -7.77 15.09 -14.41
CA MET A 161 -7.79 14.96 -12.97
C MET A 161 -7.02 16.13 -12.38
N SER A 162 -7.71 17.08 -11.77
CA SER A 162 -7.09 18.01 -10.83
C SER A 162 -7.37 17.47 -9.43
N CYS A 163 -6.33 17.03 -8.74
CA CYS A 163 -6.42 16.49 -7.41
C CYS A 163 -5.25 17.00 -6.57
N TYR A 164 -5.56 17.71 -5.51
CA TYR A 164 -4.56 18.16 -4.55
C TYR A 164 -4.55 17.21 -3.35
N MET A 165 -3.37 16.78 -2.93
CA MET A 165 -3.18 15.91 -1.77
C MET A 165 -2.03 16.42 -0.91
N VAL A 166 -2.02 16.00 0.35
CA VAL A 166 -0.90 16.19 1.27
C VAL A 166 -0.37 14.82 1.68
N LEU A 167 0.95 14.64 1.65
CA LEU A 167 1.62 13.51 2.26
C LEU A 167 2.07 13.89 3.67
N LEU A 168 1.44 13.26 4.66
CA LEU A 168 1.78 13.40 6.05
C LEU A 168 2.72 12.27 6.45
N ALA A 169 3.74 12.59 7.24
CA ALA A 169 4.66 11.62 7.80
C ALA A 169 4.71 11.65 9.34
N ASP A 170 4.28 12.74 9.97
CA ASP A 170 4.36 12.93 11.43
C ASP A 170 5.79 12.75 11.99
N ASP A 171 6.79 13.10 11.18
CA ASP A 171 8.21 13.03 11.51
C ASP A 171 8.71 14.37 12.09
N TRP A 172 8.45 14.57 13.38
CA TRP A 172 8.77 15.83 14.06
C TRP A 172 10.27 16.01 14.33
N SER A 173 11.04 14.92 14.35
CA SER A 173 12.50 14.99 14.43
C SER A 173 13.13 15.39 13.10
N GLY A 174 12.39 15.31 11.99
CA GLY A 174 12.91 15.52 10.65
C GLY A 174 13.88 14.42 10.22
N ASP A 175 13.80 13.23 10.82
CA ASP A 175 14.73 12.13 10.54
C ASP A 175 14.56 11.57 9.13
N LEU A 176 13.33 11.60 8.58
CA LEU A 176 13.03 11.27 7.18
C LEU A 176 13.67 12.26 6.21
N PHE A 177 13.91 13.49 6.66
CA PHE A 177 14.61 14.51 5.89
C PHE A 177 16.14 14.41 6.05
N PHE A 178 16.63 14.21 7.29
CA PHE A 178 18.06 14.35 7.62
C PHE A 178 18.86 13.05 7.65
N HIS A 179 18.27 11.90 8.02
CA HIS A 179 19.07 10.77 8.49
C HIS A 179 18.57 9.39 8.11
N GLY A 180 18.77 9.00 6.84
CA GLY A 180 18.96 7.59 6.46
C GLY A 180 18.51 7.23 5.06
N ALA A 181 19.34 7.55 4.07
CA ALA A 181 19.66 6.75 2.87
C ALA A 181 20.29 7.63 1.77
N ASP A 182 19.91 8.91 1.70
CA ASP A 182 20.55 9.91 0.83
C ASP A 182 20.43 11.29 1.48
N GLU A 183 21.55 12.00 1.67
CA GLU A 183 21.64 13.41 2.12
C GLU A 183 20.89 14.42 1.21
N LYS A 184 20.03 13.94 0.30
CA LYS A 184 19.43 14.67 -0.82
C LYS A 184 17.97 14.36 -1.09
N PHE A 185 17.25 13.65 -0.21
CA PHE A 185 15.84 13.30 -0.44
C PHE A 185 15.64 12.39 -1.67
N ASP A 186 16.71 11.74 -2.14
CA ASP A 186 16.73 10.99 -3.39
C ASP A 186 15.97 9.68 -3.26
N THR A 187 16.07 8.96 -2.14
CA THR A 187 15.28 7.74 -1.91
C THR A 187 13.78 7.99 -2.02
N PHE A 188 13.26 9.08 -1.43
CA PHE A 188 11.86 9.46 -1.59
C PHE A 188 11.51 9.74 -3.05
N ARG A 189 12.24 10.64 -3.71
CA ARG A 189 12.01 11.00 -5.12
C ARG A 189 12.11 9.80 -6.05
N ASN A 190 13.06 8.90 -5.78
CA ASN A 190 13.28 7.69 -6.55
C ASN A 190 12.17 6.65 -6.32
N SER A 191 11.42 6.69 -5.22
CA SER A 191 10.24 5.82 -5.04
C SER A 191 8.96 6.37 -5.67
N LEU A 192 8.95 7.63 -6.10
CA LEU A 192 7.78 8.23 -6.74
C LEU A 192 7.65 7.82 -8.22
N GLN A 193 6.41 7.92 -8.70
CA GLN A 193 6.09 7.94 -10.13
C GLN A 193 6.79 9.11 -10.84
N GLU A 194 6.76 9.13 -12.17
CA GLU A 194 7.31 10.25 -12.95
C GLU A 194 6.64 11.57 -12.54
N HIS A 195 7.46 12.55 -12.17
CA HIS A 195 7.00 13.76 -11.52
C HIS A 195 7.88 14.97 -11.82
N THR A 196 7.34 16.16 -11.52
CA THR A 196 8.07 17.42 -11.47
C THR A 196 8.00 17.94 -10.04
N TYR A 197 9.16 18.31 -9.49
CA TYR A 197 9.24 18.94 -8.17
C TYR A 197 9.22 20.45 -8.33
N SER A 198 8.32 21.12 -7.59
CA SER A 198 8.23 22.57 -7.50
C SER A 198 8.51 23.02 -6.07
N GLN A 199 9.33 24.06 -5.97
CA GLN A 199 9.64 24.75 -4.74
C GLN A 199 9.32 26.22 -4.99
N ASP A 200 8.18 26.68 -4.50
CA ASP A 200 7.73 28.05 -4.74
C ASP A 200 7.99 28.89 -3.49
N PRO A 201 8.86 29.92 -3.56
CA PRO A 201 8.93 30.94 -2.51
C PRO A 201 7.62 31.72 -2.54
N TYR A 202 6.77 31.49 -1.54
CA TYR A 202 5.45 32.10 -1.53
C TYR A 202 5.59 33.57 -1.10
N ASP A 203 5.60 34.46 -2.08
CA ASP A 203 5.87 35.90 -1.93
C ASP A 203 7.35 36.20 -1.58
N ASN A 204 7.94 37.21 -2.23
CA ASN A 204 9.36 37.60 -2.09
C ASN A 204 9.73 38.13 -0.69
N CYS A 205 8.84 37.98 0.29
CA CYS A 205 8.91 38.51 1.65
C CYS A 205 8.62 37.46 2.73
N SER A 206 8.25 36.22 2.39
CA SER A 206 8.05 35.16 3.39
C SER A 206 9.23 34.19 3.43
N GLU A 207 9.62 33.77 4.63
CA GLU A 207 10.61 32.69 4.84
C GLU A 207 10.01 31.30 4.53
N VAL A 208 8.73 31.25 4.16
CA VAL A 208 7.97 30.02 3.97
C VAL A 208 8.10 29.52 2.55
N THR A 209 8.54 28.27 2.42
CA THR A 209 8.64 27.59 1.14
C THR A 209 7.69 26.40 1.11
N VAL A 210 6.76 26.39 0.17
CA VAL A 210 5.88 25.23 -0.05
C VAL A 210 6.59 24.26 -0.99
N HIS A 211 6.61 22.99 -0.60
CA HIS A 211 7.22 21.92 -1.38
C HIS A 211 6.12 21.04 -2.00
N GLU A 212 6.05 21.02 -3.33
CA GLU A 212 5.03 20.28 -4.06
C GLU A 212 5.63 19.38 -5.15
N ILE A 213 4.92 18.29 -5.43
CA ILE A 213 5.22 17.36 -6.52
C ILE A 213 4.01 17.27 -7.43
N SER A 214 4.23 17.56 -8.71
CA SER A 214 3.21 17.44 -9.74
C SER A 214 3.44 16.18 -10.59
N PHE A 215 2.42 15.36 -10.74
CA PHE A 215 2.44 14.15 -11.55
C PHE A 215 1.77 14.38 -12.90
N SER A 216 2.17 13.60 -13.91
CA SER A 216 1.54 13.64 -15.25
C SER A 216 0.05 13.25 -15.23
N SER A 217 -0.40 12.57 -14.17
CA SER A 217 -1.80 12.26 -13.89
C SER A 217 -2.63 13.49 -13.49
N GLY A 218 -2.02 14.66 -13.28
CA GLY A 218 -2.69 15.89 -12.84
C GLY A 218 -2.89 15.97 -11.32
N ILE A 219 -2.25 15.07 -10.57
CA ILE A 219 -2.15 15.16 -9.12
C ILE A 219 -1.05 16.15 -8.73
N THR A 220 -1.36 16.99 -7.74
CA THR A 220 -0.39 17.78 -6.99
C THR A 220 -0.32 17.24 -5.56
N LEU A 221 0.89 16.93 -5.10
CA LEU A 221 1.16 16.41 -3.76
C LEU A 221 2.02 17.40 -2.98
N ASN A 222 1.47 17.98 -1.92
CA ASN A 222 2.21 18.75 -0.95
C ASN A 222 3.02 17.80 -0.06
N ILE A 223 4.32 18.02 -0.01
CA ILE A 223 5.30 17.24 0.76
C ILE A 223 6.03 18.10 1.78
N THR A 224 5.50 19.30 2.09
CA THR A 224 6.16 20.29 2.95
C THR A 224 6.51 19.70 4.30
N GLN A 225 5.60 18.96 4.94
CA GLN A 225 5.88 18.29 6.22
C GLN A 225 7.01 17.25 6.09
N VAL A 226 7.05 16.49 5.00
CA VAL A 226 8.11 15.47 4.77
C VAL A 226 9.48 16.13 4.59
N VAL A 227 9.53 17.31 3.98
CA VAL A 227 10.78 18.05 3.70
C VAL A 227 11.23 18.88 4.91
N THR A 228 10.30 19.43 5.68
CA THR A 228 10.62 20.43 6.71
C THR A 228 10.47 19.92 8.13
N GLY A 229 9.73 18.82 8.35
CA GLY A 229 9.36 18.34 9.68
C GLY A 229 8.44 19.30 10.45
N CYS A 230 7.87 20.32 9.80
CA CYS A 230 7.07 21.34 10.48
C CYS A 230 5.77 20.78 11.07
N GLU A 231 5.43 21.25 12.28
CA GLU A 231 4.18 20.92 12.98
C GLU A 231 2.94 21.44 12.25
N CYS A 232 3.09 22.58 11.55
CA CYS A 232 2.05 23.17 10.72
C CYS A 232 2.37 22.92 9.24
N ILE A 233 1.38 22.46 8.50
CA ILE A 233 1.50 22.23 7.06
C ILE A 233 1.05 23.49 6.32
N GLU A 234 2.00 24.12 5.65
CA GLU A 234 1.77 25.36 4.93
C GLU A 234 1.31 25.10 3.49
N MET A 235 0.28 25.83 3.07
CA MET A 235 -0.35 25.64 1.77
C MET A 235 -0.83 26.95 1.14
N PRO A 236 -0.85 27.06 -0.21
CA PRO A 236 -1.38 28.23 -0.90
C PRO A 236 -2.87 28.50 -0.64
N ASP A 237 -3.66 27.43 -0.66
CA ASP A 237 -5.11 27.45 -0.46
C ASP A 237 -5.51 26.20 0.31
N LEU A 238 -6.16 26.36 1.46
CA LEU A 238 -6.63 25.23 2.27
C LEU A 238 -7.89 24.59 1.69
N GLN A 239 -8.69 25.32 0.92
CA GLN A 239 -9.98 24.83 0.44
C GLN A 239 -9.83 23.66 -0.53
N VAL A 240 -8.69 23.53 -1.20
CA VAL A 240 -8.39 22.42 -2.12
C VAL A 240 -8.37 21.04 -1.44
N LEU A 241 -8.22 21.00 -0.11
CA LEU A 241 -8.28 19.75 0.66
C LEU A 241 -9.71 19.26 0.92
N PHE A 242 -10.73 20.07 0.64
CA PHE A 242 -12.10 19.81 1.05
C PHE A 242 -13.08 19.80 -0.11
N GLU A 243 -14.03 18.88 -0.06
CA GLU A 243 -15.24 18.98 -0.87
C GLU A 243 -16.13 20.14 -0.39
N LYS A 244 -17.11 20.54 -1.23
CA LYS A 244 -18.08 21.60 -0.93
C LYS A 244 -18.80 21.45 0.43
N ASN A 245 -18.92 20.21 0.93
CA ASN A 245 -19.58 19.88 2.19
C ASN A 245 -18.60 19.80 3.38
N VAL A 246 -17.40 20.37 3.28
CA VAL A 246 -16.36 20.29 4.33
C VAL A 246 -16.04 18.84 4.66
N GLN A 247 -15.72 18.08 3.61
CA GLN A 247 -15.32 16.69 3.73
C GLN A 247 -13.95 16.52 3.11
N THR A 248 -13.10 15.78 3.78
CA THR A 248 -11.83 15.31 3.24
C THR A 248 -11.69 13.82 3.52
N ALA A 249 -10.68 13.18 2.97
CA ALA A 249 -10.40 11.78 3.21
C ALA A 249 -8.92 11.59 3.49
N TYR A 250 -8.59 10.61 4.32
CA TYR A 250 -7.22 10.16 4.48
C TYR A 250 -7.09 8.66 4.23
N CYS A 251 -5.88 8.28 3.82
CA CYS A 251 -5.50 6.93 3.44
C CYS A 251 -4.13 6.64 4.07
N PRO A 252 -4.06 5.93 5.21
CA PRO A 252 -2.78 5.55 5.81
C PRO A 252 -2.10 4.46 4.97
N TRP A 253 -0.78 4.39 4.98
CA TRP A 253 -0.06 3.37 4.21
C TRP A 253 -0.33 1.98 4.78
N ILE A 254 -0.17 1.81 6.10
CA ILE A 254 -0.63 0.61 6.81
C ILE A 254 -1.95 0.95 7.50
N SER A 255 -3.03 0.29 7.10
CA SER A 255 -4.33 0.41 7.78
C SER A 255 -4.64 -0.87 8.55
N PRO A 256 -4.86 -0.81 9.88
CA PRO A 256 -5.40 -1.93 10.63
C PRO A 256 -6.91 -2.13 10.41
N GLU A 257 -7.57 -1.20 9.70
CA GLU A 257 -9.02 -1.19 9.49
C GLU A 257 -9.43 -1.81 8.15
N ARG A 258 -10.65 -2.35 8.09
CA ARG A 258 -11.24 -2.94 6.87
C ARG A 258 -11.47 -1.91 5.75
N ASP A 259 -11.65 -0.64 6.14
CA ASP A 259 -11.83 0.49 5.23
C ASP A 259 -10.55 1.32 5.21
N PRO A 260 -9.74 1.22 4.14
CA PRO A 260 -8.42 1.81 4.10
C PRO A 260 -8.42 3.29 3.71
N ILE A 261 -9.58 3.84 3.35
CA ILE A 261 -9.81 5.27 3.17
C ILE A 261 -10.90 5.69 4.14
N THR A 262 -10.59 6.63 5.03
CA THR A 262 -11.54 7.16 6.01
C THR A 262 -11.95 8.57 5.62
N ILE A 263 -13.25 8.85 5.67
CA ILE A 263 -13.80 10.19 5.43
C ILE A 263 -13.80 10.98 6.73
N VAL A 264 -13.21 12.17 6.70
CA VAL A 264 -13.25 13.15 7.78
C VAL A 264 -14.34 14.17 7.47
N LYS A 265 -15.25 14.35 8.42
CA LYS A 265 -16.40 15.26 8.28
C LYS A 265 -16.13 16.58 9.01
N GLY A 266 -16.92 17.62 8.69
CA GLY A 266 -16.82 18.94 9.31
C GLY A 266 -16.79 18.95 10.85
N CYS A 267 -17.45 18.00 11.52
CA CYS A 267 -17.42 17.88 13.00
C CYS A 267 -16.04 17.57 13.59
N ASP A 268 -15.17 16.99 12.78
CA ASP A 268 -13.80 16.59 13.10
C ASP A 268 -12.75 17.58 12.53
N ILE A 269 -13.22 18.70 11.98
CA ILE A 269 -12.42 19.79 11.42
C ILE A 269 -12.69 21.05 12.24
N VAL A 270 -11.62 21.68 12.72
CA VAL A 270 -11.67 22.91 13.51
C VAL A 270 -10.98 24.01 12.73
N GLY A 271 -11.70 25.07 12.39
CA GLY A 271 -11.19 26.26 11.72
C GLY A 271 -11.00 27.40 12.71
N LYS A 272 -10.83 28.61 12.17
CA LYS A 272 -10.64 29.84 12.96
C LYS A 272 -11.74 30.09 14.00
N GLU A 273 -12.98 29.75 13.68
CA GLU A 273 -14.17 30.05 14.50
C GLU A 273 -14.73 28.82 15.23
N GLY A 274 -13.94 27.74 15.35
CA GLY A 274 -14.36 26.48 15.94
C GLY A 274 -14.70 25.43 14.87
N VAL A 275 -15.69 24.58 15.14
CA VAL A 275 -16.08 23.49 14.22
C VAL A 275 -16.48 24.05 12.85
N VAL A 276 -15.96 23.46 11.78
CA VAL A 276 -16.20 23.95 10.42
C VAL A 276 -17.46 23.32 9.84
N GLU A 277 -18.51 24.13 9.70
CA GLU A 277 -19.73 23.74 8.99
C GLU A 277 -19.71 24.13 7.51
N ASN A 278 -18.89 25.13 7.14
CA ASN A 278 -18.78 25.65 5.77
C ASN A 278 -17.32 25.88 5.37
N VAL A 279 -16.98 25.62 4.10
CA VAL A 279 -15.60 25.70 3.58
C VAL A 279 -14.97 27.09 3.75
N GLY A 280 -15.80 28.15 3.76
CA GLY A 280 -15.34 29.52 4.01
C GLY A 280 -14.68 29.74 5.38
N ASN A 281 -14.96 28.89 6.37
CA ASN A 281 -14.43 29.00 7.73
C ASN A 281 -13.11 28.24 7.93
N ILE A 282 -12.59 27.61 6.88
CA ILE A 282 -11.32 26.87 6.88
C ILE A 282 -10.13 27.83 6.83
N ASN A 283 -10.27 28.94 6.11
CA ASN A 283 -9.20 29.93 6.00
C ASN A 283 -9.19 30.87 7.23
N PRO A 284 -8.00 31.27 7.71
CA PRO A 284 -6.67 30.94 7.17
C PRO A 284 -5.98 29.74 7.83
N ILE A 285 -6.64 29.09 8.79
CA ILE A 285 -6.08 27.99 9.57
C ILE A 285 -7.17 26.97 9.84
N CYS A 286 -6.84 25.69 9.66
CA CYS A 286 -7.69 24.60 10.08
C CYS A 286 -6.88 23.47 10.70
N SER A 287 -7.52 22.71 11.57
CA SER A 287 -6.99 21.48 12.12
C SER A 287 -7.93 20.33 11.81
N ILE A 288 -7.35 19.20 11.44
CA ILE A 288 -8.06 17.99 11.03
C ILE A 288 -7.70 16.89 12.01
N SER A 289 -8.72 16.31 12.66
CA SER A 289 -8.47 15.18 13.54
C SER A 289 -8.33 13.88 12.76
N LEU A 290 -7.20 13.20 12.95
CA LEU A 290 -6.92 11.87 12.42
C LEU A 290 -7.08 10.81 13.52
N SER A 291 -8.02 11.00 14.44
CA SER A 291 -8.15 10.25 15.71
C SER A 291 -8.25 8.73 15.59
N HIS A 292 -8.57 8.18 14.42
CA HIS A 292 -8.53 6.73 14.18
C HIS A 292 -7.10 6.18 14.01
N LEU A 293 -6.14 7.04 13.70
CA LEU A 293 -4.72 6.70 13.63
C LEU A 293 -4.11 6.80 15.04
N LYS A 294 -4.12 5.68 15.76
CA LYS A 294 -3.55 5.58 17.13
C LYS A 294 -2.07 5.97 17.26
N GLN A 295 -1.36 6.11 16.14
CA GLN A 295 0.09 6.37 16.09
C GLN A 295 0.46 7.81 15.73
N GLN A 296 -0.48 8.63 15.24
CA GLN A 296 -0.19 10.01 14.88
C GLN A 296 -0.70 10.99 15.93
N SER A 297 -0.13 12.19 15.95
CA SER A 297 -0.75 13.31 16.63
C SER A 297 -2.23 13.40 16.22
N VAL A 298 -3.11 13.45 17.22
CA VAL A 298 -4.57 13.29 17.05
C VAL A 298 -5.14 14.36 16.11
N GLN A 299 -4.40 15.44 15.88
CA GLN A 299 -4.79 16.58 15.06
C GLN A 299 -3.60 17.15 14.26
N GLN A 300 -3.79 17.27 12.95
CA GLN A 300 -2.84 17.91 12.03
C GLN A 300 -3.30 19.34 11.76
N VAL A 301 -2.37 20.29 11.69
CA VAL A 301 -2.67 21.73 11.56
C VAL A 301 -2.21 22.22 10.19
N PHE A 302 -3.09 22.94 9.50
CA PHE A 302 -2.85 23.48 8.17
C PHE A 302 -3.01 24.99 8.19
N CYS A 303 -2.06 25.70 7.59
CA CYS A 303 -2.00 27.15 7.55
C CYS A 303 -1.91 27.64 6.11
N GLN A 304 -2.70 28.67 5.79
CA GLN A 304 -2.55 29.38 4.54
C GLN A 304 -1.28 30.25 4.57
N VAL A 305 -0.47 30.15 3.52
CA VAL A 305 0.81 30.86 3.46
C VAL A 305 0.60 32.38 3.35
N GLY A 306 1.57 33.16 3.87
CA GLY A 306 1.58 34.62 3.79
C GLY A 306 0.76 35.32 4.89
N LEU A 307 0.31 34.58 5.89
CA LEU A 307 -0.42 35.12 7.03
C LEU A 307 0.40 34.97 8.33
N PRO A 308 0.24 35.88 9.31
CA PRO A 308 0.95 35.80 10.58
C PRO A 308 0.73 34.43 11.21
N SER A 309 1.77 33.85 11.82
CA SER A 309 1.68 32.56 12.52
C SER A 309 0.50 32.59 13.50
N LEU A 310 -0.55 31.84 13.16
CA LEU A 310 -1.72 31.66 14.00
C LEU A 310 -1.52 30.38 14.78
N SER A 311 -1.65 30.46 16.11
CA SER A 311 -1.72 29.25 16.92
C SER A 311 -3.11 28.63 16.76
N PRO A 312 -3.22 27.31 16.55
CA PRO A 312 -4.51 26.62 16.52
C PRO A 312 -5.20 26.77 17.89
N ILE A 313 -6.50 27.08 17.87
CA ILE A 313 -7.35 27.15 19.07
C ILE A 313 -8.13 25.83 19.14
N TYR A 314 -7.80 24.96 20.09
CA TYR A 314 -8.44 23.66 20.24
C TYR A 314 -9.81 23.76 20.95
N LYS A 315 -10.69 22.75 20.74
CA LYS A 315 -11.95 22.62 21.48
C LYS A 315 -11.67 22.75 22.98
N ASP A 316 -12.52 23.52 23.68
CA ASP A 316 -12.46 23.83 25.11
C ASP A 316 -11.43 24.88 25.57
N GLY A 317 -10.74 25.56 24.64
CA GLY A 317 -9.85 26.68 24.98
C GLY A 317 -8.52 26.26 25.63
N GLU A 318 -8.21 24.96 25.61
CA GLU A 318 -6.91 24.45 26.00
C GLU A 318 -5.91 24.65 24.85
N ASN A 319 -4.88 25.46 25.07
CA ASN A 319 -3.69 25.45 24.21
C ASN A 319 -2.96 24.14 24.50
N TYR A 320 -2.73 23.32 23.46
CA TYR A 320 -1.87 22.12 23.38
C TYR A 320 -1.45 21.50 24.73
N PRO A 321 -1.77 20.23 25.05
CA PRO A 321 -1.10 19.62 26.18
C PRO A 321 0.39 19.59 25.85
N LYS A 322 1.22 20.22 26.70
CA LYS A 322 2.67 19.98 26.75
C LYS A 322 2.87 18.48 26.96
N GLY A 323 2.84 17.72 25.86
CA GLY A 323 3.10 16.30 25.81
C GLY A 323 4.55 16.12 26.19
N LYS A 324 4.77 15.65 27.42
CA LYS A 324 6.08 15.23 27.89
C LYS A 324 6.65 14.22 26.91
N ILE A 325 7.77 14.56 26.28
CA ILE A 325 8.75 13.55 25.88
C ILE A 325 9.29 12.96 27.18
N GLN A 326 8.74 11.83 27.62
CA GLN A 326 9.49 10.89 28.46
C GLN A 326 10.08 9.86 27.49
N GLY A 327 11.42 9.82 27.45
CA GLY A 327 12.19 8.91 26.60
C GLY A 327 12.27 7.49 27.11
#